data_AF-A0A957E5C5-F1
#
_entry.id   AF-A0A957E5C5-F1
#
_cell.length_a   1.000
_cell.length_b   1.000
_cell.length_c   1.000
_cell.angle_alpha   90.00
_cell.angle_beta   90.00
_cell.angle_gamma   90.00
#
_symmetry.space_group_name_H-M   'P 1'
#
loop_
_entity.id
_entity.type
_entity.pdbx_description
1 polymer ?
#
loop_
_entity_poly.entity_id
_entity_poly.type
_entity_poly.pdbx_seq_one_letter_code
_entity_poly.pdbx_strand_id
1 'polypeptide(L)'
;MRRFGFDRLSRRYFKKFEKLMLQCNKDARRKMGKRYHQIIALILAVIFVTACTSATQATAPSTVIPPTPALTVSAPTNLPATITPTIIPPMSTALSATATNSPPATMPAAEKTEGDTNQNNSNVMETNHMNIQVGDHIITATLVDNTSAAALKEALAEGSITINMRDYESMEKVGSLGMELPRNDEQITTEAGDIILYQGSAFVIYYAPNSWNFTRLGKIDGVSAAELKTILGDGNVTITLSLTQA
;
A
#
# COMPACT_ATOMS: atom_id res chain seq x y z
N MET A 1 22.46 28.40 37.17
CA MET A 1 22.22 27.20 36.33
C MET A 1 22.61 25.94 37.09
N ARG A 2 21.65 25.15 37.57
CA ARG A 2 21.92 23.84 38.18
C ARG A 2 22.00 22.78 37.07
N ARG A 3 23.16 22.14 36.90
CA ARG A 3 23.33 21.01 35.97
C ARG A 3 22.63 19.78 36.56
N PHE A 4 21.65 19.24 35.84
CA PHE A 4 21.08 17.92 36.16
C PHE A 4 22.13 16.84 35.85
N GLY A 5 22.69 16.24 36.91
CA GLY A 5 23.58 15.09 36.80
C GLY A 5 22.77 13.83 36.52
N PHE A 6 22.95 13.23 35.35
CA PHE A 6 22.48 11.85 35.07
C PHE A 6 23.11 10.89 36.08
N ASP A 7 22.30 10.38 37.00
CA ASP A 7 22.68 9.48 38.08
C ASP A 7 23.40 8.22 37.54
N ARG A 8 24.44 7.76 38.26
CA ARG A 8 25.19 6.53 37.90
C ARG A 8 24.28 5.31 37.85
N LEU A 9 23.17 5.34 38.61
CA LEU A 9 22.15 4.31 38.59
C LEU A 9 21.46 4.22 37.21
N SER A 10 21.04 5.36 36.65
CA SER A 10 20.40 5.46 35.33
C SER A 10 21.27 4.89 34.20
N ARG A 11 22.59 5.14 34.22
CA ARG A 11 23.52 4.58 33.22
C ARG A 11 23.65 3.06 33.31
N ARG A 12 23.57 2.48 34.51
CA ARG A 12 23.60 1.01 34.67
C ARG A 12 22.30 0.38 34.18
N TYR A 13 21.15 1.00 34.47
CA TYR A 13 19.86 0.55 33.96
C TYR A 13 19.80 0.61 32.43
N PHE A 14 20.27 1.70 31.83
CA PHE A 14 20.30 1.86 30.37
C PHE A 14 21.17 0.79 29.69
N LYS A 15 22.39 0.54 30.19
CA LYS A 15 23.26 -0.52 29.65
C LYS A 15 22.69 -1.93 29.85
N LYS A 16 21.93 -2.16 30.91
CA LYS A 16 21.25 -3.45 31.13
C LYS A 16 20.09 -3.63 30.14
N PHE A 17 19.32 -2.57 29.90
CA PHE A 17 18.23 -2.55 28.93
C PHE A 17 18.73 -2.79 27.49
N GLU A 18 19.80 -2.11 27.07
CA GLU A 18 20.40 -2.28 25.75
C GLU A 18 20.86 -3.74 25.49
N LYS A 19 21.48 -4.38 26.49
CA LYS A 19 21.86 -5.80 26.40
C LYS A 19 20.65 -6.74 26.27
N LEU A 20 19.57 -6.45 26.99
CA LEU A 20 18.32 -7.23 26.91
C LEU A 20 17.68 -7.13 25.53
N MET A 21 17.62 -5.93 24.96
CA MET A 21 17.08 -5.69 23.61
C MET A 21 17.90 -6.42 22.54
N LEU A 22 19.23 -6.37 22.64
CA LEU A 22 20.11 -7.05 21.69
C LEU A 22 19.98 -8.59 21.79
N GLN A 23 19.81 -9.12 23.01
CA GLN A 23 19.59 -10.54 23.23
C GLN A 23 18.24 -10.99 22.68
N CYS A 24 17.17 -10.23 22.91
CA CYS A 24 15.84 -10.50 22.37
C CYS A 24 15.85 -10.54 20.82
N ASN A 25 16.52 -9.58 20.17
CA ASN A 25 16.66 -9.55 18.72
C ASN A 25 17.44 -10.77 18.19
N LYS A 26 18.53 -11.17 18.86
CA LYS A 26 19.30 -12.37 18.48
C LYS A 26 18.47 -13.66 18.62
N ASP A 27 17.70 -13.78 19.69
CA ASP A 27 16.87 -14.96 19.93
C ASP A 27 15.67 -15.00 18.97
N ALA A 28 15.08 -13.84 18.64
CA ALA A 28 14.06 -13.71 17.62
C ALA A 28 14.59 -14.11 16.23
N ARG A 29 15.77 -13.61 15.82
CA ARG A 29 16.42 -13.99 14.56
C ARG A 29 16.75 -15.49 14.51
N ARG A 30 17.24 -16.09 15.61
CA ARG A 30 17.50 -17.53 15.69
C ARG A 30 16.22 -18.36 15.56
N LYS A 31 15.12 -17.93 16.21
CA LYS A 31 13.82 -18.61 16.15
C LYS A 31 13.20 -18.52 14.76
N MET A 32 13.29 -17.36 14.12
CA MET A 32 12.87 -17.12 12.73
C MET A 32 13.67 -18.00 11.75
N GLY A 33 15.01 -18.03 11.87
CA GLY A 33 15.87 -18.85 11.02
C GLY A 33 15.60 -20.36 11.15
N LYS A 34 15.30 -20.85 12.36
CA LYS A 34 14.91 -22.26 12.58
C LYS A 34 13.56 -22.60 11.95
N ARG A 35 12.57 -21.70 12.05
CA ARG A 35 11.26 -21.87 11.41
C ARG A 35 11.37 -21.87 9.89
N TYR A 36 12.17 -20.96 9.33
CA TYR A 36 12.44 -20.87 7.91
C TYR A 36 13.14 -22.13 7.37
N HIS A 37 14.16 -22.65 8.07
CA HIS A 37 14.79 -23.93 7.72
C HIS A 37 13.81 -25.11 7.78
N GLN A 38 12.92 -25.17 8.77
CA GLN A 38 11.91 -26.23 8.85
C GLN A 38 10.88 -26.14 7.72
N ILE A 39 10.44 -24.93 7.35
CA ILE A 39 9.51 -24.73 6.23
C ILE A 39 10.17 -25.16 4.91
N ILE A 40 11.42 -24.74 4.66
CA ILE A 40 12.16 -25.18 3.47
C ILE A 40 12.32 -26.69 3.43
N ALA A 41 12.69 -27.33 4.56
CA ALA A 41 12.84 -28.77 4.62
C ALA A 41 11.51 -29.51 4.32
N LEU A 42 10.37 -28.99 4.80
CA LEU A 42 9.05 -29.53 4.49
C LEU A 42 8.68 -29.36 3.02
N ILE A 43 8.93 -28.19 2.43
CA ILE A 43 8.66 -27.93 1.00
C ILE A 43 9.51 -28.87 0.13
N LEU A 44 10.81 -29.01 0.44
CA LEU A 44 11.70 -29.93 -0.29
C LEU A 44 11.26 -31.39 -0.15
N ALA A 45 10.81 -31.82 1.03
CA ALA A 45 10.28 -33.18 1.24
C ALA A 45 9.01 -33.44 0.42
N VAL A 46 8.10 -32.47 0.33
CA VAL A 46 6.88 -32.59 -0.49
C VAL A 46 7.22 -32.69 -1.98
N ILE A 47 8.17 -31.88 -2.48
CA ILE A 47 8.65 -31.95 -3.87
C ILE A 47 9.28 -33.33 -4.15
N PHE A 48 10.04 -33.88 -3.21
CA PHE A 48 10.67 -35.18 -3.37
C PHE A 48 9.64 -36.33 -3.42
N VAL A 49 8.56 -36.24 -2.63
CA VAL A 49 7.47 -37.23 -2.63
C VAL A 49 6.66 -37.18 -3.92
N THR A 50 6.41 -36.00 -4.50
CA THR A 50 5.63 -35.87 -5.75
C THR A 50 6.40 -36.28 -7.00
N ALA A 51 7.73 -36.21 -7.00
CA ALA A 51 8.56 -36.64 -8.13
C ALA A 51 8.70 -38.17 -8.27
N CYS A 52 8.25 -38.96 -7.29
CA CYS A 52 8.32 -40.43 -7.33
C CYS A 52 7.08 -41.13 -7.91
N THR A 53 6.02 -40.40 -8.29
CA THR A 53 4.72 -41.02 -8.62
C THR A 53 4.41 -41.18 -10.12
N SER A 54 5.37 -40.94 -11.01
CA SER A 54 5.13 -41.03 -12.47
C SER A 54 6.10 -41.97 -13.17
N ALA A 55 5.89 -43.26 -12.97
CA ALA A 55 6.40 -44.29 -13.88
C ALA A 55 5.46 -45.51 -13.93
N THR A 56 4.45 -45.47 -14.80
CA THR A 56 3.91 -46.70 -15.39
C THR A 56 3.45 -46.41 -16.82
N GLN A 57 3.92 -47.26 -17.73
CA GLN A 57 3.93 -47.14 -19.18
C GLN A 57 2.93 -48.18 -19.77
N ALA A 58 2.22 -47.86 -20.86
CA ALA A 58 1.60 -48.87 -21.72
C ALA A 58 1.33 -48.33 -23.14
N THR A 59 1.35 -49.24 -24.11
CA THR A 59 1.80 -49.11 -25.50
C THR A 59 0.67 -49.43 -26.51
N ALA A 60 0.48 -48.57 -27.54
CA ALA A 60 0.06 -48.79 -28.96
C ALA A 60 -1.21 -49.63 -29.33
N PRO A 61 -1.69 -49.77 -30.61
CA PRO A 61 -1.41 -49.07 -31.88
C PRO A 61 -2.64 -48.66 -32.77
N SER A 62 -2.36 -47.82 -33.79
CA SER A 62 -2.89 -47.71 -35.18
C SER A 62 -4.38 -47.87 -35.56
N THR A 63 -4.92 -46.89 -36.31
CA THR A 63 -5.54 -47.13 -37.65
C THR A 63 -5.56 -45.88 -38.53
N VAL A 64 -5.33 -46.10 -39.83
CA VAL A 64 -5.23 -45.16 -40.96
C VAL A 64 -6.55 -45.18 -41.76
N ILE A 65 -6.98 -44.07 -42.38
CA ILE A 65 -7.48 -43.90 -43.79
C ILE A 65 -8.27 -42.54 -43.98
N PRO A 66 -8.28 -41.92 -45.19
CA PRO A 66 -8.47 -40.48 -45.49
C PRO A 66 -9.82 -40.15 -46.22
N PRO A 67 -9.98 -39.14 -47.13
CA PRO A 67 -10.35 -37.74 -46.81
C PRO A 67 -11.58 -37.13 -47.59
N THR A 68 -12.14 -36.00 -47.07
CA THR A 68 -12.87 -34.85 -47.75
C THR A 68 -14.25 -35.17 -48.42
N PRO A 69 -15.29 -34.27 -48.51
CA PRO A 69 -15.23 -32.80 -48.55
C PRO A 69 -16.27 -31.96 -47.76
N ALA A 70 -15.88 -30.68 -47.66
CA ALA A 70 -16.59 -29.42 -47.41
C ALA A 70 -18.10 -29.43 -47.10
N LEU A 71 -18.44 -28.82 -45.95
CA LEU A 71 -19.64 -28.00 -45.83
C LEU A 71 -19.32 -26.71 -45.05
N THR A 72 -19.70 -25.62 -45.70
CA THR A 72 -19.70 -24.22 -45.30
C THR A 72 -20.52 -24.00 -44.02
N VAL A 73 -19.93 -23.37 -43.00
CA VAL A 73 -20.67 -22.73 -41.91
C VAL A 73 -20.10 -21.32 -41.71
N SER A 74 -20.94 -20.35 -42.05
CA SER A 74 -20.78 -18.94 -41.72
C SER A 74 -21.39 -18.69 -40.34
N ALA A 75 -20.61 -18.22 -39.36
CA ALA A 75 -21.11 -17.55 -38.15
C ALA A 75 -19.94 -16.89 -37.37
N PRO A 76 -20.18 -15.95 -36.44
CA PRO A 76 -19.68 -14.58 -36.54
C PRO A 76 -18.44 -14.30 -35.70
N THR A 77 -17.76 -13.23 -36.10
CA THR A 77 -16.63 -12.59 -35.44
C THR A 77 -17.03 -12.09 -34.05
N ASN A 78 -16.71 -12.86 -33.01
CA ASN A 78 -16.60 -12.34 -31.65
C ASN A 78 -15.15 -11.90 -31.43
N LEU A 79 -14.90 -10.62 -31.67
CA LEU A 79 -13.71 -9.93 -31.18
C LEU A 79 -13.75 -9.93 -29.64
N PRO A 80 -12.69 -10.33 -28.93
CA PRO A 80 -12.61 -10.09 -27.50
C PRO A 80 -12.53 -8.58 -27.28
N ALA A 81 -13.33 -8.09 -26.33
CA ALA A 81 -13.28 -6.71 -25.86
C ALA A 81 -11.86 -6.38 -25.41
N THR A 82 -11.20 -5.52 -26.18
CA THR A 82 -9.95 -4.86 -25.80
C THR A 82 -10.24 -4.06 -24.53
N ILE A 83 -9.70 -4.53 -23.40
CA ILE A 83 -9.65 -3.76 -22.17
C ILE A 83 -8.66 -2.63 -22.42
N THR A 84 -9.16 -1.48 -22.83
CA THR A 84 -8.36 -0.28 -23.00
C THR A 84 -7.76 0.07 -21.64
N PRO A 85 -6.43 0.13 -21.47
CA PRO A 85 -5.89 0.73 -20.27
C PRO A 85 -6.30 2.20 -20.27
N THR A 86 -7.02 2.63 -19.23
CA THR A 86 -7.33 4.04 -18.99
C THR A 86 -6.02 4.81 -19.01
N ILE A 87 -5.77 5.54 -20.11
CA ILE A 87 -4.59 6.39 -20.26
C ILE A 87 -4.81 7.59 -19.33
N ILE A 88 -4.27 7.48 -18.11
CA ILE A 88 -4.13 8.63 -17.21
C ILE A 88 -3.25 9.64 -17.97
N PRO A 89 -3.72 10.88 -18.19
CA PRO A 89 -2.98 11.88 -18.96
C PRO A 89 -1.64 12.20 -18.27
N PRO A 90 -0.58 12.54 -19.04
CA PRO A 90 0.72 12.84 -18.47
C PRO A 90 0.65 14.11 -17.60
N MET A 91 1.12 13.99 -16.36
CA MET A 91 1.36 15.13 -15.47
C MET A 91 2.73 15.71 -15.86
N SER A 92 2.77 16.82 -16.60
CA SER A 92 4.03 17.52 -16.88
C SER A 92 3.93 19.02 -16.69
N THR A 93 5.08 19.56 -16.31
CA THR A 93 5.41 20.81 -15.61
C THR A 93 4.75 22.09 -16.12
N ALA A 94 4.19 22.88 -15.18
CA ALA A 94 4.09 24.34 -15.31
C ALA A 94 4.77 25.00 -14.10
N LEU A 95 5.90 25.66 -14.37
CA LEU A 95 6.58 26.55 -13.45
C LEU A 95 5.99 27.97 -13.60
N SER A 96 5.68 28.58 -12.46
CA SER A 96 5.42 30.02 -12.21
C SER A 96 4.08 30.62 -12.65
N ALA A 97 3.30 31.08 -11.66
CA ALA A 97 3.14 32.53 -11.40
C ALA A 97 2.32 32.78 -10.12
N THR A 98 2.82 33.73 -9.34
CA THR A 98 2.23 34.38 -8.16
C THR A 98 0.77 34.84 -8.35
N ALA A 99 -0.09 34.50 -7.39
CA ALA A 99 -1.29 35.28 -7.07
C ALA A 99 -1.52 35.27 -5.56
N THR A 100 -1.18 36.40 -4.94
CA THR A 100 -1.61 36.84 -3.60
C THR A 100 -3.12 36.72 -3.46
N ASN A 101 -3.59 36.03 -2.41
CA ASN A 101 -4.90 36.29 -1.83
C ASN A 101 -4.77 36.30 -0.30
N SER A 102 -5.05 37.47 0.26
CA SER A 102 -5.19 37.74 1.70
C SER A 102 -6.41 37.02 2.29
N PRO A 103 -6.42 36.75 3.61
CA PRO A 103 -7.45 35.93 4.26
C PRO A 103 -8.72 36.75 4.57
N PRO A 104 -9.92 36.13 4.61
CA PRO A 104 -11.04 36.73 5.32
C PRO A 104 -11.03 36.33 6.79
N ALA A 105 -11.16 37.33 7.65
CA ALA A 105 -11.26 37.20 9.09
C ALA A 105 -12.73 37.13 9.54
N THR A 106 -12.92 36.37 10.63
CA THR A 106 -13.86 36.62 11.74
C THR A 106 -15.28 36.04 11.66
N MET A 107 -15.50 35.13 12.62
CA MET A 107 -16.74 34.55 13.12
C MET A 107 -17.74 35.60 13.66
N PRO A 108 -18.98 35.17 13.95
CA PRO A 108 -19.45 35.29 15.33
C PRO A 108 -19.96 33.97 15.92
N ALA A 109 -19.75 33.85 17.24
CA ALA A 109 -20.20 32.79 18.12
C ALA A 109 -21.68 32.92 18.51
N ALA A 110 -22.32 31.79 18.80
CA ALA A 110 -23.36 31.66 19.82
C ALA A 110 -23.52 30.18 20.24
N GLU A 111 -23.94 29.98 21.49
CA GLU A 111 -23.61 28.88 22.40
C GLU A 111 -24.81 27.95 22.69
N LYS A 112 -24.47 26.67 22.93
CA LYS A 112 -25.05 25.61 23.81
C LYS A 112 -26.54 25.25 23.74
N THR A 113 -26.81 23.95 23.61
CA THR A 113 -27.65 23.19 24.57
C THR A 113 -27.26 21.71 24.54
N GLU A 114 -27.16 21.14 25.75
CA GLU A 114 -26.83 19.76 26.10
C GLU A 114 -27.94 18.76 25.70
N GLY A 115 -27.53 17.54 25.38
CA GLY A 115 -28.41 16.38 25.23
C GLY A 115 -27.61 15.09 25.45
N ASP A 116 -27.73 14.55 26.66
CA ASP A 116 -27.19 13.26 27.10
C ASP A 116 -27.79 12.09 26.32
N THR A 117 -26.96 11.22 25.76
CA THR A 117 -27.30 9.79 25.66
C THR A 117 -26.04 8.93 25.73
N ASN A 118 -25.84 8.32 26.89
CA ASN A 118 -25.02 7.12 27.07
C ASN A 118 -25.39 6.04 26.03
N GLN A 119 -24.49 5.76 25.10
CA GLN A 119 -24.42 4.45 24.46
C GLN A 119 -23.00 3.91 24.54
N ASN A 120 -22.89 2.84 25.31
CA ASN A 120 -21.78 1.90 25.35
C ASN A 120 -21.50 1.40 23.92
N ASN A 121 -20.53 2.00 23.24
CA ASN A 121 -19.92 1.36 22.07
C ASN A 121 -18.51 0.92 22.45
N SER A 122 -18.27 -0.37 22.27
CA SER A 122 -16.98 -0.98 22.54
C SER A 122 -15.94 -0.28 21.68
N ASN A 123 -14.96 0.33 22.34
CA ASN A 123 -13.90 1.12 21.76
C ASN A 123 -13.02 0.24 20.84
N VAL A 124 -13.46 0.07 19.60
CA VAL A 124 -12.53 -0.10 18.49
C VAL A 124 -11.84 1.24 18.40
N MET A 125 -10.61 1.32 18.91
CA MET A 125 -9.76 2.48 18.73
C MET A 125 -9.56 2.59 17.21
N GLU A 126 -10.36 3.42 16.56
CA GLU A 126 -10.29 3.70 15.12
C GLU A 126 -8.89 4.26 14.85
N THR A 127 -7.98 3.42 14.35
CA THR A 127 -6.63 3.87 14.03
C THR A 127 -6.72 4.72 12.76
N ASN A 128 -6.17 5.93 12.78
CA ASN A 128 -6.00 6.75 11.58
C ASN A 128 -4.83 6.26 10.71
N HIS A 129 -4.49 4.98 10.81
CA HIS A 129 -3.33 4.39 10.16
C HIS A 129 -3.75 3.28 9.21
N MET A 130 -3.14 3.25 8.02
CA MET A 130 -3.24 2.13 7.11
C MET A 130 -1.87 1.47 6.93
N ASN A 131 -1.90 0.17 6.64
CA ASN A 131 -0.75 -0.57 6.19
C ASN A 131 -0.71 -0.59 4.66
N ILE A 132 0.50 -0.45 4.12
CA ILE A 132 0.82 -0.61 2.71
C ILE A 132 1.80 -1.77 2.63
N GLN A 133 1.34 -2.89 2.09
CA GLN A 133 2.19 -4.05 1.84
C GLN A 133 2.78 -3.96 0.43
N VAL A 134 4.10 -4.11 0.33
CA VAL A 134 4.87 -4.14 -0.91
C VAL A 134 5.79 -5.36 -0.86
N GLY A 135 5.40 -6.46 -1.52
CA GLY A 135 6.07 -7.75 -1.35
C GLY A 135 6.06 -8.19 0.12
N ASP A 136 7.25 -8.39 0.70
CA ASP A 136 7.45 -8.76 2.11
C ASP A 136 7.54 -7.55 3.06
N HIS A 137 7.54 -6.33 2.53
CA HIS A 137 7.59 -5.11 3.32
C HIS A 137 6.19 -4.64 3.68
N ILE A 138 5.99 -4.29 4.95
CA ILE A 138 4.78 -3.60 5.42
C ILE A 138 5.25 -2.26 5.99
N ILE A 139 4.76 -1.17 5.40
CA ILE A 139 4.97 0.19 5.89
C ILE A 139 3.63 0.78 6.30
N THR A 140 3.66 1.64 7.30
CA THR A 140 2.45 2.29 7.83
C THR A 140 2.36 3.70 7.29
N ALA A 141 1.14 4.19 7.08
CA ALA A 141 0.87 5.57 6.75
C ALA A 141 -0.22 6.15 7.64
N THR A 142 -0.02 7.38 8.08
CA THR A 142 -1.02 8.18 8.79
C THR A 142 -1.92 8.86 7.75
N LEU A 143 -3.23 8.61 7.85
CA LEU A 143 -4.25 9.26 7.05
C LEU A 143 -4.56 10.67 7.59
N VAL A 144 -4.84 11.62 6.70
CA VAL A 144 -5.27 12.98 7.09
C VAL A 144 -6.75 13.00 7.46
N ASP A 145 -7.18 14.05 8.15
CA ASP A 145 -8.60 14.26 8.47
C ASP A 145 -9.30 15.03 7.34
N ASN A 146 -9.80 14.31 6.34
CA ASN A 146 -10.66 14.86 5.28
C ASN A 146 -11.63 13.81 4.71
N THR A 147 -12.59 14.25 3.88
CA THR A 147 -13.64 13.37 3.34
C THR A 147 -13.10 12.27 2.43
N SER A 148 -12.00 12.51 1.71
CA SER A 148 -11.36 11.52 0.84
C SER A 148 -10.69 10.40 1.65
N ALA A 149 -9.94 10.75 2.69
CA ALA A 149 -9.26 9.80 3.56
C ALA A 149 -10.25 9.01 4.43
N ALA A 150 -11.34 9.65 4.87
CA ALA A 150 -12.45 8.97 5.54
C ALA A 150 -13.09 7.91 4.63
N ALA A 151 -13.42 8.27 3.39
CA ALA A 151 -14.00 7.33 2.43
C ALA A 151 -13.03 6.19 2.05
N LEU A 152 -11.72 6.49 1.93
CA LEU A 152 -10.72 5.43 1.78
C LEU A 152 -10.70 4.48 2.98
N LYS A 153 -10.75 5.02 4.20
CA LYS A 153 -10.77 4.21 5.42
C LYS A 153 -12.00 3.29 5.48
N GLU A 154 -13.18 3.82 5.15
CA GLU A 154 -14.42 3.04 5.07
C GLU A 154 -14.28 1.88 4.09
N ALA A 155 -13.76 2.13 2.90
CA ALA A 155 -13.51 1.06 1.93
C ALA A 155 -12.49 0.02 2.43
N LEU A 156 -11.46 0.44 3.16
CA LEU A 156 -10.49 -0.48 3.77
C LEU A 156 -11.07 -1.27 4.96
N ALA A 157 -12.15 -0.78 5.58
CA ALA A 157 -12.89 -1.51 6.60
C ALA A 157 -13.72 -2.65 6.00
N GLU A 158 -14.17 -2.50 4.75
CA GLU A 158 -14.86 -3.58 4.01
C GLU A 158 -13.88 -4.68 3.55
N GLY A 159 -12.65 -4.31 3.22
CA GLY A 159 -11.62 -5.27 2.84
C GLY A 159 -10.32 -4.63 2.38
N SER A 160 -9.29 -5.47 2.23
CA SER A 160 -8.02 -5.01 1.68
C SER A 160 -8.12 -4.70 0.19
N ILE A 161 -7.47 -3.64 -0.26
CA ILE A 161 -7.49 -3.20 -1.66
C ILE A 161 -6.12 -3.47 -2.28
N THR A 162 -6.09 -4.22 -3.38
CA THR A 162 -4.86 -4.47 -4.14
C THR A 162 -4.77 -3.56 -5.35
N ILE A 163 -3.64 -2.86 -5.51
CA ILE A 163 -3.43 -1.88 -6.57
C ILE A 163 -2.18 -2.24 -7.36
N ASN A 164 -2.33 -2.37 -8.68
CA ASN A 164 -1.20 -2.43 -9.60
C ASN A 164 -0.76 -1.01 -9.95
N MET A 165 0.45 -0.64 -9.55
CA MET A 165 1.01 0.69 -9.71
C MET A 165 2.11 0.69 -10.77
N ARG A 166 2.08 1.70 -11.63
CA ARG A 166 3.15 1.95 -12.61
C ARG A 166 4.11 2.99 -12.07
N ASP A 167 5.38 2.86 -12.41
CA ASP A 167 6.34 3.94 -12.22
C ASP A 167 6.09 5.05 -13.24
N TYR A 168 6.07 6.30 -12.78
CA TYR A 168 5.87 7.45 -13.65
C TYR A 168 6.96 8.50 -13.38
N GLU A 169 7.72 8.80 -14.45
CA GLU A 169 8.78 9.82 -14.51
C GLU A 169 9.84 9.72 -13.38
N SER A 170 10.06 8.53 -12.82
CA SER A 170 10.96 8.32 -11.68
C SER A 170 10.67 9.26 -10.49
N MET A 171 9.39 9.59 -10.31
CA MET A 171 8.89 10.52 -9.30
C MET A 171 7.83 9.88 -8.39
N GLU A 172 6.96 9.07 -8.97
CA GLU A 172 5.79 8.51 -8.30
C GLU A 172 5.48 7.08 -8.75
N LYS A 173 4.73 6.37 -7.90
CA LYS A 173 3.98 5.17 -8.30
C LYS A 173 2.51 5.56 -8.38
N VAL A 174 1.83 5.20 -9.46
CA VAL A 174 0.40 5.50 -9.68
C VAL A 174 -0.39 4.27 -10.13
N GLY A 175 -1.55 4.04 -9.52
CA GLY A 175 -2.47 2.96 -9.90
C GLY A 175 -3.93 3.34 -9.68
N SER A 176 -4.84 2.65 -10.35
CA SER A 176 -6.28 2.85 -10.14
C SER A 176 -6.73 2.21 -8.84
N LEU A 177 -7.51 2.94 -8.04
CA LEU A 177 -8.10 2.46 -6.80
C LEU A 177 -9.28 1.50 -7.03
N GLY A 178 -9.82 1.45 -8.26
CA GLY A 178 -11.00 0.65 -8.62
C GLY A 178 -12.33 1.25 -8.18
N MET A 179 -12.31 2.42 -7.54
CA MET A 179 -13.48 3.17 -7.07
C MET A 179 -13.19 4.68 -7.14
N GLU A 180 -14.25 5.49 -7.07
CA GLU A 180 -14.15 6.93 -6.92
C GLU A 180 -14.30 7.33 -5.45
N LEU A 181 -13.47 8.27 -5.02
CA LEU A 181 -13.53 8.92 -3.72
C LEU A 181 -13.81 10.42 -3.90
N PRO A 182 -14.38 11.10 -2.90
CA PRO A 182 -14.52 12.56 -2.90
C PRO A 182 -13.16 13.23 -3.16
N ARG A 183 -13.15 14.41 -3.81
CA ARG A 183 -11.94 15.21 -4.02
C ARG A 183 -11.90 16.37 -3.04
N ASN A 184 -10.79 16.51 -2.33
CA ASN A 184 -10.46 17.66 -1.49
C ASN A 184 -9.18 18.31 -2.04
N ASP A 185 -9.24 18.78 -3.29
CA ASP A 185 -8.06 19.28 -3.97
C ASP A 185 -7.58 20.62 -3.39
N GLU A 186 -6.28 20.70 -3.13
CA GLU A 186 -5.58 21.90 -2.70
C GLU A 186 -4.21 21.98 -3.38
N GLN A 187 -3.60 23.16 -3.41
CA GLN A 187 -2.25 23.32 -3.96
C GLN A 187 -1.24 22.66 -3.02
N ILE A 188 -0.63 21.56 -3.46
CA ILE A 188 0.33 20.78 -2.67
C ILE A 188 1.66 20.73 -3.41
N THR A 189 2.75 20.87 -2.67
CA THR A 189 4.07 20.39 -3.12
C THR A 189 4.37 19.10 -2.38
N THR A 190 4.54 18.01 -3.12
CA THR A 190 4.72 16.69 -2.54
C THR A 190 6.12 16.49 -2.00
N GLU A 191 6.22 15.64 -1.00
CA GLU A 191 7.48 15.13 -0.48
C GLU A 191 7.47 13.60 -0.53
N ALA A 192 8.65 12.99 -0.41
CA ALA A 192 8.73 11.54 -0.35
C ALA A 192 7.87 10.97 0.79
N GLY A 193 7.05 9.97 0.48
CA GLY A 193 6.07 9.38 1.37
C GLY A 193 4.69 10.01 1.33
N ASP A 194 4.48 11.10 0.58
CA ASP A 194 3.13 11.66 0.40
C ASP A 194 2.25 10.68 -0.39
N ILE A 195 1.03 10.50 0.10
CA ILE A 195 0.00 9.68 -0.53
C ILE A 195 -1.10 10.62 -1.02
N ILE A 196 -1.34 10.58 -2.32
CA ILE A 196 -2.23 11.49 -3.03
C ILE A 196 -3.33 10.70 -3.72
N LEU A 197 -4.54 11.24 -3.66
CA LEU A 197 -5.63 10.89 -4.55
C LEU A 197 -5.60 11.86 -5.73
N TYR A 198 -5.49 11.32 -6.94
CA TYR A 198 -5.53 12.10 -8.17
C TYR A 198 -6.81 11.83 -8.94
N GLN A 199 -7.50 12.91 -9.33
CA GLN A 199 -8.77 12.88 -10.06
C GLN A 199 -9.86 11.98 -9.45
N GLY A 200 -9.82 11.76 -8.15
CA GLY A 200 -10.84 10.97 -7.44
C GLY A 200 -10.67 9.45 -7.49
N SER A 201 -9.80 8.90 -8.34
CA SER A 201 -9.72 7.43 -8.54
C SER A 201 -8.31 6.87 -8.70
N ALA A 202 -7.29 7.71 -8.85
CA ALA A 202 -5.89 7.26 -8.91
C ALA A 202 -5.22 7.41 -7.54
N PHE A 203 -4.69 6.30 -7.02
CA PHE A 203 -3.89 6.27 -5.81
C PHE A 203 -2.41 6.44 -6.18
N VAL A 204 -1.76 7.41 -5.55
CA VAL A 204 -0.38 7.81 -5.89
C VAL A 204 0.49 7.81 -4.63
N ILE A 205 1.67 7.21 -4.72
CA ILE A 205 2.74 7.34 -3.72
C ILE A 205 3.89 8.13 -4.33
N TYR A 206 4.16 9.31 -3.77
CA TYR A 206 5.27 10.16 -4.19
C TYR A 206 6.56 9.76 -3.46
N TYR A 207 7.67 9.75 -4.19
CA TYR A 207 9.01 9.57 -3.64
C TYR A 207 10.01 10.64 -4.14
N ALA A 208 9.51 11.64 -4.88
CA ALA A 208 10.17 12.89 -5.25
C ALA A 208 9.14 14.03 -5.34
N PRO A 209 9.57 15.31 -5.37
CA PRO A 209 8.65 16.45 -5.35
C PRO A 209 7.89 16.68 -6.66
N ASN A 210 6.62 17.08 -6.53
CA ASN A 210 5.74 17.59 -7.58
C ASN A 210 4.85 18.69 -7.01
N SER A 211 4.39 19.65 -7.81
CA SER A 211 3.51 20.72 -7.35
C SER A 211 2.30 20.87 -8.25
N TRP A 212 1.10 20.63 -7.69
CA TRP A 212 -0.18 20.76 -8.41
C TRP A 212 -1.35 20.86 -7.43
N ASN A 213 -2.58 20.88 -7.96
CA ASN A 213 -3.81 20.69 -7.19
C ASN A 213 -4.06 19.20 -6.94
N PHE A 214 -3.93 18.79 -5.68
CA PHE A 214 -4.01 17.40 -5.24
C PHE A 214 -4.93 17.24 -4.04
N THR A 215 -5.51 16.06 -3.90
CA THR A 215 -6.16 15.63 -2.67
C THR A 215 -5.17 14.80 -1.86
N ARG A 216 -4.75 15.28 -0.68
CA ARG A 216 -3.90 14.48 0.22
C ARG A 216 -4.73 13.40 0.91
N LEU A 217 -4.23 12.16 0.89
CA LEU A 217 -4.80 11.04 1.65
C LEU A 217 -4.02 10.78 2.94
N GLY A 218 -2.70 10.92 2.90
CA GLY A 218 -1.86 10.60 4.05
C GLY A 218 -0.36 10.73 3.79
N LYS A 219 0.43 10.25 4.75
CA LYS A 219 1.89 10.25 4.72
C LYS A 219 2.42 8.92 5.27
N ILE A 220 3.40 8.33 4.59
CA ILE A 220 4.13 7.15 5.08
C ILE A 220 4.99 7.53 6.29
N ASP A 221 4.89 6.74 7.35
CA ASP A 221 5.51 7.01 8.64
C ASP A 221 6.91 6.37 8.74
N GLY A 222 7.89 7.11 9.25
CA GLY A 222 9.17 6.55 9.72
C GLY A 222 10.09 5.96 8.64
N VAL A 223 9.78 6.11 7.35
CA VAL A 223 10.57 5.61 6.22
C VAL A 223 11.29 6.76 5.53
N SER A 224 12.60 6.63 5.31
CA SER A 224 13.36 7.66 4.58
C SER A 224 13.06 7.62 3.07
N ALA A 225 13.32 8.72 2.35
CA ALA A 225 13.10 8.74 0.89
C ALA A 225 13.89 7.65 0.13
N ALA A 226 15.13 7.38 0.53
CA ALA A 226 15.96 6.36 -0.10
C ALA A 226 15.46 4.94 0.20
N GLU A 227 15.01 4.70 1.44
CA GLU A 227 14.41 3.44 1.85
C GLU A 227 13.06 3.21 1.15
N LEU A 228 12.22 4.25 1.04
CA LEU A 228 10.96 4.18 0.31
C LEU A 228 11.17 3.77 -1.15
N LYS A 229 12.13 4.39 -1.83
CA LYS A 229 12.51 4.00 -3.21
C LYS A 229 12.95 2.54 -3.29
N THR A 230 13.72 2.08 -2.29
CA THR A 230 14.17 0.68 -2.23
C THR A 230 12.99 -0.28 -2.04
N ILE A 231 12.04 0.05 -1.16
CA ILE A 231 10.84 -0.76 -0.89
C ILE A 231 9.93 -0.81 -2.11
N LEU A 232 9.70 0.33 -2.78
CA LEU A 232 8.85 0.41 -3.96
C LEU A 232 9.48 -0.23 -5.20
N GLY A 233 10.81 -0.34 -5.22
CA GLY A 233 11.58 -0.95 -6.30
C GLY A 233 11.55 -0.16 -7.62
N ASP A 234 12.28 -0.68 -8.59
CA ASP A 234 12.33 -0.14 -9.95
C ASP A 234 11.11 -0.61 -10.76
N GLY A 235 10.51 0.28 -11.54
CA GLY A 235 9.40 -0.06 -12.43
C GLY A 235 8.06 -0.31 -11.71
N ASN A 236 7.22 -1.17 -12.27
CA ASN A 236 5.87 -1.39 -11.76
C ASN A 236 5.88 -2.20 -10.46
N VAL A 237 4.90 -1.95 -9.58
CA VAL A 237 4.77 -2.62 -8.29
C VAL A 237 3.31 -2.90 -7.98
N THR A 238 3.03 -4.02 -7.30
CA THR A 238 1.71 -4.30 -6.76
C THR A 238 1.74 -4.06 -5.25
N ILE A 239 0.77 -3.31 -4.76
CA ILE A 239 0.62 -3.04 -3.32
C ILE A 239 -0.71 -3.58 -2.81
N THR A 240 -0.78 -3.87 -1.51
CA THR A 240 -2.03 -4.15 -0.81
C THR A 240 -2.21 -3.15 0.33
N LEU A 241 -3.35 -2.48 0.35
CA LEU A 241 -3.76 -1.55 1.40
C LEU A 241 -4.68 -2.27 2.38
N SER A 242 -4.48 -2.04 3.68
CA SER A 242 -5.39 -2.53 4.74
C SER A 242 -5.42 -1.57 5.92
N LEU A 243 -6.45 -1.64 6.76
CA LEU A 243 -6.41 -0.95 8.06
C LEU A 243 -5.33 -1.54 8.97
N THR A 244 -4.76 -0.69 9.82
CA THR A 244 -3.88 -1.15 10.89
C THR A 244 -4.73 -1.76 11.99
N GLN A 245 -4.51 -3.03 12.31
CA GLN A 245 -5.18 -3.67 13.44
C GLN A 245 -4.66 -3.05 14.74
N ALA A 246 -5.57 -2.65 15.63
CA ALA A 246 -5.26 -2.14 16.95
C ALA A 246 -4.71 -3.23 17.89
#